data_AF-A0A0B9A8W8-F1
#
_entry.id   AF-A0A0B9A8W8-F1
#
_cell.length_a   1.000
_cell.length_b   1.000
_cell.length_c   1.000
_cell.angle_alpha   90.00
_cell.angle_beta   90.00
_cell.angle_gamma   90.00
#
_symmetry.space_group_name_H-M   'P 1'
#
loop_
_entity.id
_entity.type
_entity.pdbx_description
1 polymer ?
#
loop_
_entity_poly.entity_id
_entity_poly.type
_entity_poly.pdbx_seq_one_letter_code
_entity_poly.pdbx_strand_id
1 'polypeptide(L)'
;MSGAQMSDTGDHSHREDGPSSEATGLRVREAIRRSGLKQRKVAEAIGIDETKLSKALSGRRRFTADELLGVATVTGVTVRWLLGDESQVSAAPPNSANVADTDEDATPKRSIAEAAWTLFGRHGFDSVRIADIAAASGVSAPSIHYYFANKSELFDAALDYSVKLAFDRQIAWLDDIANPAERLERLLKLQSPLGRTERGEWSIWLQTWTRMALEGSTLSNYPRSYERWSRTVQTTIEDGQRTGCFQAGDPRAMADELTSLLDGLGIKVLTGVMDAETLSLRLRSYLDRAIMQPSPTATTTENTTETSTDRLKESS
;
A
#
# COMPACT_ATOMS: atom_id res chain seq x y z
N MET A 1 60.66 29.81 11.25
CA MET A 1 59.34 29.59 11.88
C MET A 1 58.30 30.20 10.94
N SER A 2 58.00 29.64 9.77
CA SER A 2 57.17 28.45 9.47
C SER A 2 55.95 28.31 10.37
N GLY A 3 54.81 28.83 9.89
CA GLY A 3 53.48 28.61 10.47
C GLY A 3 52.56 28.15 9.34
N ALA A 4 52.27 26.85 9.31
CA ALA A 4 51.37 26.20 8.38
C ALA A 4 49.94 26.28 8.91
N GLN A 5 48.99 26.69 8.06
CA GLN A 5 47.55 26.54 8.28
C GLN A 5 47.17 25.08 8.04
N MET A 6 46.65 24.43 9.08
CA MET A 6 45.90 23.17 8.98
C MET A 6 44.42 23.51 8.88
N SER A 7 43.83 23.17 7.73
CA SER A 7 42.40 23.11 7.48
C SER A 7 42.05 21.64 7.21
N ASP A 8 41.38 21.00 8.15
CA ASP A 8 40.83 19.64 8.06
C ASP A 8 39.88 19.49 9.26
N THR A 9 38.67 18.95 9.21
CA THR A 9 37.96 18.18 8.20
C THR A 9 36.47 18.37 8.52
N GLY A 10 35.64 18.69 7.53
CA GLY A 10 34.19 18.68 7.68
C GLY A 10 33.71 17.24 7.81
N ASP A 11 33.07 16.93 8.93
CA ASP A 11 32.45 15.64 9.22
C ASP A 11 31.34 15.36 8.19
N HIS A 12 31.59 14.37 7.33
CA HIS A 12 30.64 13.88 6.35
C HIS A 12 29.51 13.14 7.05
N SER A 13 28.39 13.82 7.27
CA SER A 13 27.11 13.17 7.52
C SER A 13 26.76 12.31 6.31
N HIS A 14 27.07 11.01 6.38
CA HIS A 14 26.51 10.00 5.49
C HIS A 14 24.98 10.01 5.66
N ARG A 15 24.31 10.74 4.76
CA ARG A 15 22.93 10.44 4.41
C ARG A 15 22.96 9.06 3.76
N GLU A 16 22.28 8.09 4.35
CA GLU A 16 21.89 6.88 3.64
C GLU A 16 20.94 7.29 2.51
N ASP A 17 21.52 7.56 1.33
CA ASP A 17 20.78 7.84 0.12
C ASP A 17 19.97 6.60 -0.24
N GLY A 18 18.67 6.79 -0.44
CA GLY A 18 17.80 5.76 -1.03
C GLY A 18 18.35 5.24 -2.36
N PRO A 19 17.85 4.11 -2.86
CA PRO A 19 18.45 3.41 -4.00
C PRO A 19 18.66 4.34 -5.19
N SER A 20 19.91 4.40 -5.67
CA SER A 20 20.31 5.20 -6.83
C SER A 20 19.43 4.87 -8.03
N SER A 21 18.99 5.90 -8.76
CA SER A 21 18.24 5.80 -10.02
C SER A 21 18.87 4.81 -11.01
N GLU A 22 20.21 4.71 -11.00
CA GLU A 22 20.97 3.76 -11.82
C GLU A 22 20.83 2.31 -11.34
N ALA A 23 20.83 2.07 -10.02
CA ALA A 23 20.63 0.75 -9.43
C ALA A 23 19.21 0.23 -9.71
N THR A 24 18.19 1.07 -9.53
CA THR A 24 16.81 0.74 -9.90
C THR A 24 16.69 0.43 -11.40
N GLY A 25 17.34 1.23 -12.26
CA GLY A 25 17.37 0.99 -13.71
C GLY A 25 18.00 -0.35 -14.11
N LEU A 26 19.06 -0.78 -13.43
CA LEU A 26 19.69 -2.10 -13.63
C LEU A 26 18.75 -3.24 -13.24
N ARG A 27 18.06 -3.12 -12.10
CA ARG A 27 17.10 -4.13 -11.63
C ARG A 27 15.86 -4.22 -12.51
N VAL A 28 15.32 -3.09 -12.98
CA VAL A 28 14.25 -3.09 -13.99
C VAL A 28 14.70 -3.80 -15.26
N ARG A 29 15.92 -3.56 -15.73
CA ARG A 29 16.47 -4.25 -16.92
C ARG A 29 16.58 -5.75 -16.71
N GLU A 30 17.01 -6.17 -15.54
CA GLU A 30 17.07 -7.58 -15.13
C GLU A 30 15.69 -8.23 -15.13
N ALA A 31 14.68 -7.58 -14.53
CA ALA A 31 13.30 -8.08 -14.52
C ALA A 31 12.72 -8.23 -15.94
N ILE A 32 12.92 -7.23 -16.81
CA ILE A 32 12.47 -7.30 -18.20
C ILE A 32 13.13 -8.49 -18.91
N ARG A 33 14.43 -8.70 -18.73
CA ARG A 33 15.14 -9.81 -19.36
C ARG A 33 14.64 -11.17 -18.87
N ARG A 34 14.43 -11.33 -17.55
CA ARG A 34 13.91 -12.58 -16.96
C ARG A 34 12.50 -12.89 -17.43
N SER A 35 11.65 -11.88 -17.57
CA SER A 35 10.28 -12.06 -18.04
C SER A 35 10.16 -12.49 -19.52
N GLY A 36 11.25 -12.47 -20.29
CA GLY A 36 11.23 -12.74 -21.74
C GLY A 36 10.50 -11.68 -22.58
N LEU A 37 9.99 -10.60 -21.97
CA LEU A 37 9.25 -9.55 -22.66
C LEU A 37 10.20 -8.58 -23.38
N LYS A 38 9.78 -8.15 -24.58
CA LYS A 38 10.46 -7.06 -25.28
C LYS A 38 10.21 -5.73 -24.56
N GLN A 39 11.24 -4.89 -24.52
CA GLN A 39 11.17 -3.57 -23.88
C GLN A 39 9.99 -2.72 -24.38
N ARG A 40 9.69 -2.73 -25.69
CA ARG A 40 8.52 -2.07 -26.28
C ARG A 40 7.19 -2.51 -25.64
N LYS A 41 7.01 -3.80 -25.38
CA LYS A 41 5.78 -4.34 -24.77
C LYS A 41 5.64 -3.90 -23.32
N VAL A 42 6.76 -3.78 -22.60
CA VAL A 42 6.78 -3.23 -21.24
C VAL A 42 6.48 -1.74 -21.24
N ALA A 43 7.05 -0.97 -22.18
CA ALA A 43 6.78 0.46 -22.33
C ALA A 43 5.29 0.74 -22.60
N GLU A 44 4.68 -0.03 -23.50
CA GLU A 44 3.24 0.03 -23.80
C GLU A 44 2.40 -0.31 -22.56
N ALA A 45 2.76 -1.37 -21.84
CA ALA A 45 2.02 -1.81 -20.65
C ALA A 45 2.09 -0.83 -19.47
N ILE A 46 3.18 -0.05 -19.35
CA ILE A 46 3.30 1.00 -18.31
C ILE A 46 2.93 2.40 -18.82
N GLY A 47 2.44 2.51 -20.06
CA GLY A 47 1.92 3.76 -20.61
C GLY A 47 2.97 4.84 -20.94
N ILE A 48 4.22 4.45 -21.24
CA ILE A 48 5.29 5.39 -21.59
C ILE A 48 5.94 5.09 -22.94
N ASP A 49 6.53 6.12 -23.56
CA ASP A 49 7.32 5.95 -24.78
C ASP A 49 8.56 5.10 -24.52
N GLU A 50 8.92 4.25 -25.48
CA GLU A 50 10.10 3.37 -25.40
C GLU A 50 11.40 4.17 -25.15
N THR A 51 11.49 5.40 -25.69
CA THR A 51 12.62 6.30 -25.43
C THR A 51 12.68 6.79 -23.98
N LYS A 52 11.53 7.02 -23.33
CA LYS A 52 11.48 7.38 -21.89
C LYS A 52 11.89 6.18 -21.04
N LEU A 53 11.44 4.97 -21.39
CA LEU A 53 11.86 3.74 -20.72
C LEU A 53 13.39 3.54 -20.85
N SER A 54 13.97 3.70 -22.04
CA SER A 54 15.43 3.60 -22.23
C SER A 54 16.23 4.62 -21.41
N LYS A 55 15.72 5.86 -21.27
CA LYS A 55 16.34 6.88 -20.39
C LYS A 55 16.24 6.49 -18.92
N ALA A 56 15.14 5.88 -18.50
CA ALA A 56 14.97 5.41 -17.12
C ALA A 56 15.86 4.21 -16.81
N LEU A 57 15.93 3.24 -17.72
CA LEU A 57 16.82 2.07 -17.61
C LEU A 57 18.30 2.43 -17.55
N SER A 58 18.71 3.55 -18.14
CA SER A 58 20.09 4.05 -18.11
C SER A 58 20.37 4.99 -16.93
N GLY A 59 19.43 5.14 -15.99
CA GLY A 59 19.59 5.98 -14.81
C GLY A 59 19.44 7.49 -15.06
N ARG A 60 19.36 7.93 -16.34
CA ARG A 60 19.18 9.34 -16.74
C ARG A 60 17.82 9.93 -16.39
N ARG A 61 16.87 9.09 -15.96
CA ARG A 61 15.53 9.46 -15.52
C ARG A 61 15.12 8.54 -14.38
N ARG A 62 14.53 9.10 -13.32
CA ARG A 62 13.94 8.28 -12.25
C ARG A 62 12.62 7.69 -12.75
N PHE A 63 12.36 6.43 -12.38
CA PHE A 63 11.04 5.86 -12.55
C PHE A 63 10.05 6.58 -11.63
N THR A 64 8.84 6.81 -12.13
CA THR A 64 7.74 7.17 -11.24
C THR A 64 7.25 5.92 -10.52
N ALA A 65 6.50 6.14 -9.44
CA ALA A 65 5.95 5.05 -8.66
C ALA A 65 4.97 4.18 -9.46
N ASP A 66 4.15 4.80 -10.32
CA ASP A 66 3.24 4.11 -11.25
C ASP A 66 3.98 3.28 -12.29
N GLU A 67 5.13 3.78 -12.79
CA GLU A 67 5.96 3.03 -13.73
C GLU A 67 6.61 1.81 -13.07
N LEU A 68 7.10 1.95 -11.83
CA LEU A 68 7.66 0.82 -11.08
C LEU A 68 6.58 -0.24 -10.81
N LEU A 69 5.40 0.18 -10.40
CA LEU A 69 4.25 -0.70 -10.19
C LEU A 69 3.87 -1.42 -11.49
N GLY A 70 3.80 -0.68 -12.60
CA GLY A 70 3.52 -1.25 -13.91
C GLY A 70 4.58 -2.28 -14.34
N VAL A 71 5.87 -1.97 -14.15
CA VAL A 71 6.97 -2.90 -14.44
C VAL A 71 6.84 -4.15 -13.58
N ALA A 72 6.68 -4.03 -12.26
CA ALA A 72 6.52 -5.15 -11.34
C ALA A 72 5.32 -6.03 -11.74
N THR A 73 4.21 -5.38 -12.14
CA THR A 73 3.01 -6.05 -12.60
C THR A 73 3.27 -6.85 -13.89
N VAL A 74 3.98 -6.28 -14.85
CA VAL A 74 4.21 -6.93 -16.14
C VAL A 74 5.31 -8.00 -16.08
N THR A 75 6.30 -7.82 -15.21
CA THR A 75 7.50 -8.69 -15.16
C THR A 75 7.46 -9.76 -14.08
N GLY A 76 6.48 -9.75 -13.16
CA GLY A 76 6.38 -10.79 -12.13
C GLY A 76 7.04 -10.45 -10.79
N VAL A 77 7.98 -9.51 -10.78
CA VAL A 77 8.75 -9.12 -9.58
C VAL A 77 7.96 -8.17 -8.66
N THR A 78 8.48 -7.88 -7.47
CA THR A 78 7.91 -6.87 -6.55
C THR A 78 8.57 -5.52 -6.74
N VAL A 79 7.88 -4.44 -6.36
CA VAL A 79 8.46 -3.09 -6.39
C VAL A 79 9.66 -3.01 -5.44
N ARG A 80 9.61 -3.65 -4.27
CA ARG A 80 10.75 -3.67 -3.33
C ARG A 80 12.01 -4.24 -3.94
N TRP A 81 11.86 -5.32 -4.72
CA TRP A 81 12.98 -5.93 -5.40
C TRP A 81 13.57 -4.97 -6.45
N LEU A 82 12.72 -4.23 -7.18
CA LEU A 82 13.18 -3.20 -8.12
C LEU A 82 13.94 -2.06 -7.41
N LEU A 83 13.52 -1.71 -6.19
CA LEU A 83 14.16 -0.69 -5.36
C LEU A 83 15.42 -1.20 -4.63
N GLY A 84 15.66 -2.51 -4.54
CA GLY A 84 16.92 -3.05 -4.04
C GLY A 84 17.07 -3.18 -2.53
N ASP A 85 15.98 -3.11 -1.77
CA ASP A 85 15.98 -3.46 -0.35
C ASP A 85 15.87 -4.99 -0.17
N GLU A 86 17.04 -5.63 -0.07
CA GLU A 86 17.24 -7.08 0.15
C GLU A 86 17.35 -7.46 1.64
N SER A 87 16.61 -6.80 2.53
CA SER A 87 16.40 -7.33 3.88
C SER A 87 15.49 -8.57 3.80
N GLN A 88 16.06 -9.76 3.96
CA GLN A 88 15.38 -11.05 3.80
C GLN A 88 13.95 -11.11 4.37
N VAL A 89 12.97 -11.08 3.48
CA VAL A 89 11.73 -11.86 3.64
C VAL A 89 11.49 -12.50 2.28
N SER A 90 11.59 -13.83 2.26
CA SER A 90 11.15 -14.65 1.15
C SER A 90 9.78 -14.16 0.68
N ALA A 91 9.76 -13.53 -0.50
CA ALA A 91 8.54 -13.23 -1.23
C ALA A 91 8.03 -14.49 -1.97
N ALA A 92 8.35 -15.69 -1.46
CA ALA A 92 7.61 -16.89 -1.77
C ALA A 92 6.51 -17.05 -0.69
N PRO A 93 5.24 -17.26 -1.05
CA PRO A 93 4.25 -17.69 -0.09
C PRO A 93 4.75 -18.98 0.60
N PRO A 94 4.74 -19.09 1.93
CA PRO A 94 5.11 -20.35 2.57
C PRO A 94 3.92 -21.30 2.44
N ASN A 95 3.88 -22.05 1.33
CA ASN A 95 3.93 -23.52 1.28
C ASN A 95 3.57 -24.01 -0.15
N SER A 96 4.49 -23.88 -1.11
CA SER A 96 4.54 -24.80 -2.25
C SER A 96 5.71 -25.73 -2.00
N ALA A 97 5.51 -26.81 -1.25
CA ALA A 97 6.51 -27.85 -1.15
C ALA A 97 6.68 -28.50 -2.54
N ASN A 98 7.83 -28.22 -3.17
CA ASN A 98 8.44 -28.88 -4.33
C ASN A 98 7.61 -29.02 -5.60
N VAL A 99 7.72 -28.03 -6.50
CA VAL A 99 8.06 -28.29 -7.93
C VAL A 99 8.90 -27.11 -8.41
N ALA A 100 10.02 -27.40 -9.06
CA ALA A 100 10.79 -26.42 -9.80
C ALA A 100 9.95 -25.97 -11.01
N ASP A 101 9.16 -24.90 -10.84
CA ASP A 101 8.24 -24.42 -11.88
C ASP A 101 8.98 -23.46 -12.81
N THR A 102 9.06 -23.84 -14.08
CA THR A 102 9.68 -23.08 -15.17
C THR A 102 8.89 -21.80 -15.46
N ASP A 103 9.59 -20.66 -15.60
CA ASP A 103 9.07 -19.30 -15.81
C ASP A 103 8.00 -19.13 -16.93
N GLU A 104 7.77 -20.10 -17.81
CA GLU A 104 6.73 -20.07 -18.86
C GLU A 104 5.29 -20.20 -18.29
N ASP A 105 5.08 -20.94 -17.20
CA ASP A 105 3.75 -21.20 -16.62
C ASP A 105 3.25 -20.11 -15.64
N ALA A 106 4.14 -19.22 -15.21
CA ALA A 106 3.80 -18.13 -14.30
C ALA A 106 2.88 -17.08 -14.95
N THR A 107 2.96 -16.92 -16.29
CA THR A 107 2.21 -15.88 -17.01
C THR A 107 0.72 -16.23 -17.19
N PRO A 108 0.35 -17.46 -17.62
CA PRO A 108 -1.07 -17.85 -17.73
C PRO A 108 -1.77 -17.93 -16.37
N LYS A 109 -1.13 -18.49 -15.34
CA LYS A 109 -1.71 -18.58 -13.99
C LYS A 109 -2.01 -17.18 -13.43
N ARG A 110 -1.11 -16.22 -13.65
CA ARG A 110 -1.29 -14.81 -13.26
C ARG A 110 -2.43 -14.13 -14.02
N SER A 111 -2.51 -14.30 -15.35
CA SER A 111 -3.57 -13.65 -16.14
C SER A 111 -4.97 -14.17 -15.76
N ILE A 112 -5.09 -15.46 -15.43
CA ILE A 112 -6.32 -16.05 -14.93
C ILE A 112 -6.70 -15.45 -13.58
N ALA A 113 -5.75 -15.31 -12.64
CA ALA A 113 -5.99 -14.71 -11.33
C ALA A 113 -6.41 -13.23 -11.42
N GLU A 114 -5.81 -12.47 -12.33
CA GLU A 114 -6.15 -11.06 -12.59
C GLU A 114 -7.56 -10.89 -13.20
N ALA A 115 -7.92 -11.74 -14.17
CA ALA A 115 -9.26 -11.76 -14.74
C ALA A 115 -10.31 -12.16 -13.69
N ALA A 116 -10.00 -13.19 -12.89
CA ALA A 116 -10.84 -13.63 -11.79
C ALA A 116 -11.05 -12.52 -10.76
N TRP A 117 -9.97 -11.84 -10.33
CA TRP A 117 -10.03 -10.66 -9.45
C TRP A 117 -11.00 -9.60 -9.98
N THR A 118 -10.86 -9.23 -11.26
CA THR A 118 -11.70 -8.20 -11.86
C THR A 118 -13.18 -8.62 -11.89
N LEU A 119 -13.47 -9.87 -12.25
CA LEU A 119 -14.84 -10.37 -12.36
C LEU A 119 -15.48 -10.57 -10.98
N PHE A 120 -14.77 -11.16 -10.02
CA PHE A 120 -15.27 -11.35 -8.66
C PHE A 120 -15.54 -10.02 -7.95
N GLY A 121 -14.71 -9.00 -8.17
CA GLY A 121 -14.90 -7.68 -7.56
C GLY A 121 -16.07 -6.89 -8.16
N ARG A 122 -16.48 -7.22 -9.39
CA ARG A 122 -17.61 -6.56 -10.06
C ARG A 122 -18.93 -7.30 -9.90
N HIS A 123 -18.89 -8.62 -9.92
CA HIS A 123 -20.10 -9.46 -10.04
C HIS A 123 -20.32 -10.37 -8.83
N GLY A 124 -19.35 -10.48 -7.94
CA GLY A 124 -19.38 -11.36 -6.79
C GLY A 124 -18.99 -12.80 -7.13
N PHE A 125 -18.46 -13.51 -6.14
CA PHE A 125 -18.00 -14.90 -6.23
C PHE A 125 -19.09 -15.77 -6.84
N ASP A 126 -20.30 -15.79 -6.27
CA ASP A 126 -21.37 -16.71 -6.68
C ASP A 126 -21.80 -16.53 -8.14
N SER A 127 -21.88 -15.28 -8.62
CA SER A 127 -22.38 -14.96 -9.96
C SER A 127 -21.41 -15.32 -11.08
N VAL A 128 -20.10 -15.29 -10.82
CA VAL A 128 -19.06 -15.48 -11.85
C VAL A 128 -18.87 -16.97 -12.15
N ARG A 129 -18.89 -17.36 -13.42
CA ARG A 129 -18.62 -18.75 -13.85
C ARG A 129 -17.16 -18.90 -14.30
N ILE A 130 -16.63 -20.11 -14.22
CA ILE A 130 -15.29 -20.43 -14.75
C ILE A 130 -15.19 -20.09 -16.25
N ALA A 131 -16.28 -20.28 -17.00
CA ALA A 131 -16.34 -19.91 -18.41
C ALA A 131 -16.18 -18.39 -18.64
N ASP A 132 -16.71 -17.55 -17.75
CA ASP A 132 -16.58 -16.09 -17.86
C ASP A 132 -15.11 -15.66 -17.65
N ILE A 133 -14.43 -16.30 -16.69
CA ILE A 133 -13.02 -16.06 -16.40
C ILE A 133 -12.15 -16.53 -17.57
N ALA A 134 -12.43 -17.71 -18.14
CA ALA A 134 -11.70 -18.24 -19.28
C ALA A 134 -11.76 -17.30 -20.48
N ALA A 135 -12.97 -16.80 -20.79
CA ALA A 135 -13.19 -15.82 -21.85
C ALA A 135 -12.43 -14.52 -21.58
N ALA A 136 -12.44 -14.02 -20.33
CA ALA A 136 -11.76 -12.79 -19.96
C ALA A 136 -10.22 -12.91 -19.95
N SER A 137 -9.66 -14.05 -19.58
CA SER A 137 -8.21 -14.28 -19.55
C SER A 137 -7.63 -14.81 -20.87
N GLY A 138 -8.47 -15.06 -21.87
CA GLY A 138 -8.06 -15.56 -23.18
C GLY A 138 -7.58 -17.02 -23.18
N VAL A 139 -8.01 -17.82 -22.19
CA VAL A 139 -7.66 -19.24 -22.06
C VAL A 139 -8.91 -20.11 -22.20
N SER A 140 -8.73 -21.43 -22.34
CA SER A 140 -9.85 -22.37 -22.34
C SER A 140 -10.32 -22.70 -20.91
N ALA A 141 -11.59 -23.04 -20.71
CA ALA A 141 -12.08 -23.48 -19.40
C ALA A 141 -11.31 -24.73 -18.85
N PRO A 142 -10.95 -25.74 -19.68
CA PRO A 142 -10.05 -26.81 -19.24
C PRO A 142 -8.68 -26.31 -18.75
N SER A 143 -8.13 -25.25 -19.36
CA SER A 143 -6.86 -24.65 -18.90
C SER A 143 -6.99 -24.04 -17.50
N ILE A 144 -8.16 -23.49 -17.12
CA ILE A 144 -8.36 -23.02 -15.74
C ILE A 144 -8.32 -24.19 -14.77
N HIS A 145 -8.99 -25.31 -15.09
CA HIS A 145 -9.00 -26.51 -14.25
C HIS A 145 -7.63 -27.20 -14.14
N TYR A 146 -6.73 -26.95 -15.08
CA TYR A 146 -5.34 -27.37 -14.98
C TYR A 146 -4.58 -26.62 -13.88
N TYR A 147 -4.80 -25.30 -13.75
CA TYR A 147 -4.10 -24.46 -12.77
C TYR A 147 -4.79 -24.36 -11.40
N PHE A 148 -6.12 -24.54 -11.36
CA PHE A 148 -6.94 -24.38 -10.16
C PHE A 148 -7.95 -25.53 -10.08
N ALA A 149 -7.90 -26.32 -9.02
CA ALA A 149 -8.75 -27.49 -8.86
C ALA A 149 -10.23 -27.11 -8.76
N ASN A 150 -10.53 -25.94 -8.18
CA ASN A 150 -11.89 -25.45 -8.03
C ASN A 150 -11.95 -23.91 -8.02
N LYS A 151 -13.17 -23.38 -8.05
CA LYS A 151 -13.44 -21.94 -8.07
C LYS A 151 -13.00 -21.22 -6.80
N SER A 152 -13.00 -21.90 -5.64
CA SER A 152 -12.53 -21.33 -4.38
C SER A 152 -11.02 -21.13 -4.41
N GLU A 153 -10.25 -22.11 -4.89
CA GLU A 153 -8.80 -21.98 -5.06
C GLU A 153 -8.44 -20.83 -6.02
N LEU A 154 -9.21 -20.66 -7.09
CA LEU A 154 -9.06 -19.52 -7.99
C LEU A 154 -9.39 -18.18 -7.32
N PHE A 155 -10.39 -18.13 -6.44
CA PHE A 155 -10.69 -16.94 -5.65
C PHE A 155 -9.56 -16.60 -4.68
N ASP A 156 -8.98 -17.59 -4.01
CA ASP A 156 -7.85 -17.39 -3.11
C ASP A 156 -6.62 -16.88 -3.88
N ALA A 157 -6.34 -17.43 -5.06
CA ALA A 157 -5.28 -16.93 -5.94
C ALA A 157 -5.52 -15.50 -6.43
N ALA A 158 -6.77 -15.13 -6.71
CA ALA A 158 -7.15 -13.76 -7.06
C ALA A 158 -6.96 -12.79 -5.87
N LEU A 159 -7.25 -13.24 -4.65
CA LEU A 159 -7.02 -12.48 -3.43
C LEU A 159 -5.51 -12.25 -3.19
N ASP A 160 -4.70 -13.31 -3.30
CA ASP A 160 -3.24 -13.22 -3.16
C ASP A 160 -2.62 -12.29 -4.20
N TYR A 161 -3.12 -12.33 -5.45
CA TYR A 161 -2.75 -11.38 -6.49
C TYR A 161 -3.02 -9.93 -6.08
N SER A 162 -4.20 -9.66 -5.54
CA SER A 162 -4.58 -8.32 -5.09
C SER A 162 -3.76 -7.83 -3.89
N VAL A 163 -3.54 -8.68 -2.89
CA VAL A 163 -2.68 -8.35 -1.74
C VAL A 163 -1.27 -7.99 -2.21
N LYS A 164 -0.71 -8.76 -3.16
CA LYS A 164 0.60 -8.45 -3.75
C LYS A 164 0.59 -7.08 -4.44
N LEU A 165 -0.43 -6.79 -5.24
CA LEU A 165 -0.54 -5.52 -5.96
C LEU A 165 -0.71 -4.33 -5.00
N ALA A 166 -1.54 -4.47 -3.96
CA ALA A 166 -1.72 -3.46 -2.93
C ALA A 166 -0.43 -3.19 -2.17
N PHE A 167 0.32 -4.25 -1.84
CA PHE A 167 1.63 -4.12 -1.19
C PHE A 167 2.67 -3.44 -2.09
N ASP A 168 2.72 -3.81 -3.37
CA ASP A 168 3.61 -3.17 -4.35
C ASP A 168 3.28 -1.67 -4.51
N ARG A 169 1.99 -1.29 -4.50
CA ARG A 169 1.55 0.13 -4.48
C ARG A 169 2.03 0.85 -3.23
N GLN A 170 1.88 0.23 -2.06
CA GLN A 170 2.31 0.82 -0.78
C GLN A 170 3.81 1.14 -0.80
N ILE A 171 4.64 0.18 -1.20
CA ILE A 171 6.10 0.38 -1.31
C ILE A 171 6.41 1.51 -2.29
N ALA A 172 5.83 1.45 -3.48
CA ALA A 172 6.12 2.42 -4.54
C ALA A 172 5.82 3.86 -4.09
N TRP A 173 4.77 4.06 -3.30
CA TRP A 173 4.21 5.39 -3.04
C TRP A 173 4.55 5.94 -1.65
N LEU A 174 4.92 5.09 -0.69
CA LEU A 174 5.06 5.48 0.71
C LEU A 174 6.50 5.50 1.22
N ASP A 175 7.41 4.72 0.59
CA ASP A 175 8.81 4.66 1.02
C ASP A 175 9.53 6.02 0.90
N ASP A 176 9.11 6.86 -0.06
CA ASP A 176 9.68 8.20 -0.27
C ASP A 176 9.09 9.29 0.66
N ILE A 177 8.07 8.97 1.48
CA ILE A 177 7.39 9.97 2.33
C ILE A 177 8.04 10.04 3.72
N ALA A 178 8.83 11.09 3.92
CA ALA A 178 9.55 11.31 5.18
C ALA A 178 8.64 11.72 6.35
N ASN A 179 7.52 12.42 6.10
CA ASN A 179 6.62 12.87 7.16
C ASN A 179 5.64 11.74 7.56
N PRO A 180 5.67 11.26 8.83
CA PRO A 180 4.80 10.17 9.26
C PRO A 180 3.29 10.48 9.15
N ALA A 181 2.89 11.74 9.36
CA ALA A 181 1.49 12.16 9.23
C ALA A 181 1.02 12.05 7.77
N GLU A 182 1.81 12.56 6.83
CA GLU A 182 1.51 12.43 5.41
C GLU A 182 1.52 10.96 4.98
N ARG A 183 2.49 10.17 5.45
CA ARG A 183 2.58 8.74 5.13
C ARG A 183 1.35 8.00 5.61
N LEU A 184 0.87 8.27 6.83
CA LEU A 184 -0.34 7.66 7.37
C LEU A 184 -1.59 8.05 6.58
N GLU A 185 -1.76 9.33 6.24
CA GLU A 185 -2.90 9.77 5.43
C GLU A 185 -2.93 9.09 4.05
N ARG A 186 -1.77 8.98 3.39
CA ARG A 186 -1.65 8.30 2.09
C ARG A 186 -1.91 6.81 2.21
N LEU A 187 -1.38 6.17 3.24
CA LEU A 187 -1.60 4.76 3.56
C LEU A 187 -3.09 4.47 3.74
N LEU A 188 -3.81 5.30 4.50
CA LEU A 188 -5.24 5.15 4.73
C LEU A 188 -6.07 5.42 3.48
N LYS A 189 -5.67 6.41 2.67
CA LYS A 189 -6.33 6.70 1.40
C LYS A 189 -6.22 5.54 0.41
N LEU A 190 -5.03 4.91 0.32
CA LEU A 190 -4.80 3.72 -0.48
C LEU A 190 -5.71 2.55 -0.08
N GLN A 191 -6.02 2.45 1.21
CA GLN A 191 -6.88 1.40 1.72
C GLN A 191 -8.36 1.79 1.80
N SER A 192 -8.77 3.00 1.42
CA SER A 192 -10.17 3.44 1.50
C SER A 192 -10.93 3.18 0.18
N PRO A 193 -12.26 2.94 0.19
CA PRO A 193 -13.06 2.68 -1.02
C PRO A 193 -13.40 3.97 -1.79
N LEU A 194 -12.44 4.89 -1.91
CA LEU A 194 -12.65 6.24 -2.43
C LEU A 194 -12.56 6.34 -3.97
N GLY A 195 -12.15 5.27 -4.65
CA GLY A 195 -12.11 5.21 -6.11
C GLY A 195 -12.82 3.98 -6.71
N ARG A 196 -12.94 3.96 -8.04
CA ARG A 196 -13.68 2.91 -8.77
C ARG A 196 -12.97 1.56 -8.75
N THR A 197 -11.64 1.55 -8.76
CA THR A 197 -10.84 0.32 -8.66
C THR A 197 -10.93 -0.22 -7.24
N GLU A 198 -10.77 0.68 -6.26
CA GLU A 198 -10.79 0.46 -4.82
C GLU A 198 -12.12 -0.14 -4.35
N ARG A 199 -13.26 0.27 -4.93
CA ARG A 199 -14.57 -0.37 -4.66
C ARG A 199 -14.61 -1.84 -5.06
N GLY A 200 -13.98 -2.22 -6.16
CA GLY A 200 -13.86 -3.62 -6.57
C GLY A 200 -12.98 -4.41 -5.60
N GLU A 201 -11.90 -3.79 -5.12
CA GLU A 201 -11.00 -4.41 -4.13
C GLU A 201 -11.72 -4.66 -2.80
N TRP A 202 -12.44 -3.65 -2.32
CA TRP A 202 -13.27 -3.73 -1.13
C TRP A 202 -14.44 -4.70 -1.23
N SER A 203 -15.03 -4.85 -2.43
CA SER A 203 -16.05 -5.88 -2.66
C SER A 203 -15.50 -7.27 -2.43
N ILE A 204 -14.27 -7.55 -2.89
CA ILE A 204 -13.65 -8.86 -2.67
C ILE A 204 -13.31 -9.05 -1.20
N TRP A 205 -12.80 -8.02 -0.51
CA TRP A 205 -12.56 -8.12 0.93
C TRP A 205 -13.82 -8.48 1.73
N LEU A 206 -14.96 -7.86 1.41
CA LEU A 206 -16.24 -8.18 2.06
C LEU A 206 -16.69 -9.62 1.79
N GLN A 207 -16.48 -10.12 0.57
CA GLN A 207 -16.73 -11.51 0.22
C GLN A 207 -15.79 -12.46 0.97
N THR A 208 -14.51 -12.12 1.07
CA THR A 208 -13.50 -12.87 1.84
C THR A 208 -13.89 -12.98 3.31
N TRP A 209 -14.26 -11.87 3.97
CA TRP A 209 -14.69 -11.88 5.36
C TRP A 209 -15.89 -12.80 5.59
N THR A 210 -16.87 -12.74 4.69
CA THR A 210 -18.04 -13.61 4.73
C THR A 210 -17.65 -15.08 4.60
N ARG A 211 -16.81 -15.42 3.61
CA ARG A 211 -16.33 -16.79 3.39
C ARG A 211 -15.53 -17.29 4.59
N MET A 212 -14.65 -16.49 5.16
CA MET A 212 -13.87 -16.86 6.34
C MET A 212 -14.72 -17.10 7.58
N ALA A 213 -15.77 -16.32 7.78
CA ALA A 213 -16.70 -16.49 8.89
C ALA A 213 -17.52 -17.79 8.78
N LEU A 214 -17.72 -18.31 7.57
CA LEU A 214 -18.55 -19.49 7.30
C LEU A 214 -17.74 -20.78 7.10
N GLU A 215 -16.60 -20.71 6.40
CA GLU A 215 -15.83 -21.87 5.91
C GLU A 215 -14.57 -22.14 6.74
N GLY A 216 -14.17 -21.22 7.63
CA GLY A 216 -12.95 -21.33 8.44
C GLY A 216 -11.68 -20.86 7.73
N SER A 217 -10.60 -20.65 8.49
CA SER A 217 -9.39 -19.95 8.03
C SER A 217 -8.43 -20.77 7.16
N THR A 218 -8.78 -22.01 6.79
CA THR A 218 -7.85 -22.96 6.17
C THR A 218 -7.52 -22.68 4.71
N LEU A 219 -8.30 -21.83 4.04
CA LEU A 219 -8.17 -21.59 2.59
C LEU A 219 -7.55 -20.22 2.24
N SER A 220 -7.53 -19.26 3.17
CA SER A 220 -7.12 -17.88 2.87
C SER A 220 -5.92 -17.43 3.69
N ASN A 221 -4.97 -16.78 3.01
CA ASN A 221 -3.84 -16.10 3.62
C ASN A 221 -4.23 -14.77 4.30
N TYR A 222 -5.53 -14.44 4.37
CA TYR A 222 -6.03 -13.17 4.91
C TYR A 222 -5.50 -12.83 6.30
N PRO A 223 -5.48 -13.70 7.33
CA PRO A 223 -5.00 -13.31 8.65
C PRO A 223 -3.57 -12.77 8.63
N ARG A 224 -2.70 -13.36 7.82
CA ARG A 224 -1.32 -12.88 7.64
C ARG A 224 -1.27 -11.58 6.85
N SER A 225 -2.09 -11.44 5.81
CA SER A 225 -2.20 -10.21 5.03
C SER A 225 -2.70 -9.04 5.89
N TYR A 226 -3.70 -9.28 6.74
CA TYR A 226 -4.22 -8.29 7.68
C TYR A 226 -3.21 -7.95 8.77
N GLU A 227 -2.53 -8.94 9.35
CA GLU A 227 -1.46 -8.71 10.34
C GLU A 227 -0.34 -7.83 9.77
N ARG A 228 0.06 -8.10 8.52
CA ARG A 228 1.07 -7.29 7.82
C ARG A 228 0.59 -5.85 7.64
N TRP A 229 -0.66 -5.67 7.23
CA TRP A 229 -1.28 -4.35 7.10
C TRP A 229 -1.30 -3.59 8.43
N SER A 230 -1.80 -4.22 9.51
CA SER A 230 -1.82 -3.61 10.85
C SER A 230 -0.40 -3.25 11.30
N ARG A 231 0.60 -4.10 11.03
CA ARG A 231 2.01 -3.80 11.32
C ARG A 231 2.53 -2.58 10.57
N THR A 232 2.18 -2.38 9.30
CA THR A 232 2.60 -1.17 8.55
C THR A 232 2.00 0.11 9.15
N VAL A 233 0.74 0.05 9.58
CA VAL A 233 0.09 1.17 10.30
C VAL A 233 0.80 1.41 11.63
N GLN A 234 1.05 0.35 12.41
CA GLN A 234 1.74 0.41 13.69
C GLN A 234 3.12 1.06 13.56
N THR A 235 3.97 0.60 12.63
CA THR A 235 5.30 1.18 12.40
C THR A 235 5.22 2.66 12.00
N THR A 236 4.18 3.04 11.24
CA THR A 236 3.96 4.45 10.92
C THR A 236 3.60 5.28 12.16
N ILE A 237 2.80 4.72 13.07
CA ILE A 237 2.46 5.36 14.34
C ILE A 237 3.69 5.48 15.24
N GLU A 238 4.49 4.43 15.38
CA GLU A 238 5.74 4.43 16.15
C GLU A 238 6.71 5.50 15.66
N ASP A 239 6.87 5.62 14.34
CA ASP A 239 7.73 6.65 13.75
C ASP A 239 7.20 8.06 14.05
N GLY A 240 5.89 8.30 13.90
CA GLY A 240 5.30 9.61 14.20
C GLY A 240 5.32 9.96 15.69
N GLN A 241 5.27 8.98 16.59
CA GLN A 241 5.51 9.19 18.02
C GLN A 241 6.97 9.57 18.29
N ARG A 242 7.91 8.85 17.65
CA ARG A 242 9.35 9.13 17.78
C ARG A 242 9.72 10.53 17.29
N THR A 243 9.07 11.01 16.23
CA THR A 243 9.29 12.38 15.69
C THR A 243 8.44 13.45 16.38
N GLY A 244 7.61 13.09 17.37
CA GLY A 244 6.76 14.02 18.11
C GLY A 244 5.57 14.56 17.32
N CYS A 245 5.18 13.93 16.21
CA CYS A 245 4.01 14.30 15.42
C CYS A 245 2.71 13.65 15.94
N PHE A 246 2.82 12.47 16.57
CA PHE A 246 1.68 11.70 17.07
C PHE A 246 1.67 11.60 18.60
N GLN A 247 0.47 11.46 19.16
CA GLN A 247 0.26 11.35 20.60
C GLN A 247 0.86 10.06 21.17
N ALA A 248 1.30 10.12 22.43
CA ALA A 248 1.80 8.96 23.14
C ALA A 248 0.67 7.97 23.43
N GLY A 249 0.96 6.68 23.34
CA GLY A 249 0.00 5.60 23.53
C GLY A 249 0.59 4.27 23.06
N ASP A 250 -0.14 3.18 23.26
CA ASP A 250 0.24 1.87 22.72
C ASP A 250 0.04 1.86 21.18
N PRO A 251 1.11 1.84 20.37
CA PRO A 251 1.00 1.91 18.91
C PRO A 251 0.20 0.77 18.32
N ARG A 252 0.26 -0.41 18.94
CA ARG A 252 -0.48 -1.58 18.48
C ARG A 252 -1.99 -1.38 18.68
N ALA A 253 -2.40 -0.95 19.87
CA ALA A 253 -3.80 -0.66 20.15
C ALA A 253 -4.35 0.46 19.26
N MET A 254 -3.54 1.51 19.02
CA MET A 254 -3.91 2.62 18.13
C MET A 254 -4.06 2.15 16.67
N ALA A 255 -3.16 1.30 16.18
CA ALA A 255 -3.26 0.70 14.84
C ALA A 255 -4.49 -0.20 14.71
N ASP A 256 -4.76 -1.04 15.71
CA ASP A 256 -5.92 -1.93 15.73
C ASP A 256 -7.25 -1.13 15.74
N GLU A 257 -7.33 -0.04 16.52
CA GLU A 257 -8.52 0.83 16.52
C GLU A 257 -8.70 1.56 15.19
N LEU A 258 -7.62 2.13 14.63
CA LEU A 258 -7.65 2.86 13.36
C LEU A 258 -8.03 1.95 12.18
N THR A 259 -7.46 0.74 12.12
CA THR A 259 -7.78 -0.23 11.05
C THR A 259 -9.23 -0.74 11.18
N SER A 260 -9.69 -1.03 12.40
CA SER A 260 -11.09 -1.40 12.66
C SER A 260 -12.08 -0.29 12.28
N LEU A 261 -11.74 0.97 12.58
CA LEU A 261 -12.53 2.12 12.18
C LEU A 261 -12.61 2.23 10.66
N LEU A 262 -11.48 2.08 9.96
CA LEU A 262 -11.42 2.14 8.51
C LEU A 262 -12.31 1.07 7.87
N ASP A 263 -12.23 -0.18 8.34
CA ASP A 263 -13.08 -1.29 7.91
C ASP A 263 -14.58 -0.96 8.06
N GLY A 264 -14.97 -0.49 9.25
CA GLY A 264 -16.36 -0.11 9.52
C GLY A 264 -16.86 1.07 8.67
N LEU A 265 -16.01 2.07 8.43
CA LEU A 265 -16.35 3.20 7.55
C LEU A 265 -16.45 2.75 6.09
N GLY A 266 -15.54 1.89 5.64
CA GLY A 266 -15.54 1.38 4.28
C GLY A 266 -16.78 0.55 3.97
N ILE A 267 -17.22 -0.31 4.90
CA ILE A 267 -18.49 -1.06 4.77
C ILE A 267 -19.67 -0.11 4.62
N LYS A 268 -19.73 0.98 5.41
CA LYS A 268 -20.81 1.99 5.28
C LYS A 268 -20.80 2.67 3.91
N VAL A 269 -19.61 2.92 3.33
CA VAL A 269 -19.49 3.50 1.99
C VAL A 269 -19.90 2.53 0.88
N LEU A 270 -19.55 1.25 1.02
CA LEU A 270 -19.94 0.23 0.03
C LEU A 270 -21.43 -0.03 0.03
N THR A 271 -22.05 -0.02 1.21
CA THR A 271 -23.49 -0.27 1.40
C THR A 271 -24.37 0.94 1.14
N GLY A 272 -23.77 2.11 0.83
CA GLY A 272 -24.48 3.36 0.58
C GLY A 272 -25.02 4.05 1.83
N VAL A 273 -24.70 3.55 3.03
CA VAL A 273 -25.02 4.18 4.32
C VAL A 273 -24.23 5.49 4.50
N MET A 274 -23.07 5.62 3.84
CA MET A 274 -22.18 6.77 3.92
C MET A 274 -21.62 7.10 2.54
N ASP A 275 -21.37 8.38 2.26
CA ASP A 275 -20.63 8.80 1.07
C ASP A 275 -19.11 8.90 1.34
N ALA A 276 -18.35 9.00 0.25
CA ALA A 276 -16.89 9.07 0.29
C ALA A 276 -16.35 10.32 1.01
N GLU A 277 -17.08 11.44 0.92
CA GLU A 277 -16.72 12.70 1.55
C GLU A 277 -16.84 12.60 3.07
N THR A 278 -17.96 12.05 3.54
CA THR A 278 -18.22 11.78 4.95
C THR A 278 -17.20 10.80 5.53
N LEU A 279 -16.81 9.75 4.78
CA LEU A 279 -15.72 8.86 5.22
C LEU A 279 -14.43 9.64 5.47
N SER A 280 -14.04 10.49 4.52
CA SER A 280 -12.81 11.29 4.62
C SER A 280 -12.84 12.24 5.82
N LEU A 281 -13.99 12.89 6.06
CA LEU A 281 -14.19 13.77 7.22
C LEU A 281 -14.12 13.00 8.55
N ARG A 282 -14.76 11.83 8.64
CA ARG A 282 -14.77 11.01 9.86
C ARG A 282 -13.38 10.46 10.18
N LEU A 283 -12.66 10.01 9.16
CA LEU A 283 -11.31 9.52 9.30
C LEU A 283 -10.37 10.62 9.78
N ARG A 284 -10.41 11.81 9.15
CA ARG A 284 -9.62 12.97 9.58
C ARG A 284 -9.93 13.38 11.02
N SER A 285 -11.22 13.46 11.38
CA SER A 285 -11.63 13.77 12.75
C SER A 285 -11.14 12.76 13.79
N TYR A 286 -11.05 11.48 13.42
CA TYR A 286 -10.44 10.46 14.28
C TYR A 286 -8.93 10.66 14.40
N LEU A 287 -8.22 10.88 13.29
CA LEU A 287 -6.78 11.14 13.30
C LEU A 287 -6.44 12.35 14.19
N ASP A 288 -7.14 13.47 14.02
CA ASP A 288 -6.91 14.69 14.80
C ASP A 288 -7.10 14.48 16.30
N ARG A 289 -8.07 13.65 16.70
CA ARG A 289 -8.43 13.42 18.11
C ARG A 289 -7.62 12.31 18.78
N ALA A 290 -7.31 11.24 18.05
CA ALA A 290 -6.79 9.98 18.60
C ALA A 290 -5.37 9.64 18.16
N ILE A 291 -4.83 10.27 17.10
CA ILE A 291 -3.48 9.97 16.59
C ILE A 291 -2.57 11.19 16.63
N MET A 292 -3.00 12.35 16.13
CA MET A 292 -2.17 13.54 16.02
C MET A 292 -1.87 14.14 17.40
N GLN A 293 -0.69 14.76 17.56
CA GLN A 293 -0.45 15.64 18.71
C GLN A 293 -1.36 16.88 18.60
N PRO A 294 -2.05 17.27 19.68
CA PRO A 294 -2.74 18.55 19.69
C PRO A 294 -1.72 19.67 19.48
N SER A 295 -1.99 20.56 18.51
CA SER A 295 -1.16 21.74 18.31
C SER A 295 -1.12 22.57 19.59
N PRO A 296 0.05 23.09 20.04
CA PRO A 296 0.20 23.85 21.28
C PRO A 296 -0.43 25.26 21.23
N THR A 297 -1.52 25.46 20.49
CA THR A 297 -2.14 26.77 20.28
C THR A 297 -3.63 26.72 20.61
N ALA A 298 -3.94 26.70 21.90
CA ALA A 298 -5.08 27.38 22.52
C ALA A 298 -5.08 27.16 24.05
N THR A 299 -3.96 27.38 24.72
CA THR A 299 -4.06 27.75 26.14
C THR A 299 -4.50 29.20 26.14
N THR A 300 -5.81 29.40 26.25
CA THR A 300 -6.43 30.70 26.51
C THR A 300 -5.69 31.35 27.66
N THR A 301 -4.97 32.42 27.35
CA THR A 301 -4.57 33.43 28.31
C THR A 301 -5.85 34.00 28.91
N GLU A 302 -6.38 33.38 29.97
CA GLU A 302 -7.30 34.06 30.87
C GLU A 302 -6.49 35.14 31.58
N ASN A 303 -6.49 36.31 30.94
CA ASN A 303 -5.79 37.48 31.37
C ASN A 303 -6.57 38.10 32.54
N THR A 304 -5.93 38.07 33.70
CA THR A 304 -6.21 38.79 34.93
C THR A 304 -6.41 40.29 34.68
N THR A 305 -7.66 40.76 34.62
CA THR A 305 -8.10 42.18 34.70
C THR A 305 -9.64 42.14 34.62
N GLU A 306 -10.48 42.59 35.56
CA GLU A 306 -10.53 43.82 36.35
C GLU A 306 -11.48 43.60 37.55
N THR A 307 -11.04 43.92 38.76
CA THR A 307 -11.95 44.38 39.83
C THR A 307 -11.21 45.48 40.59
N SER A 308 -11.27 46.70 40.04
CA SER A 308 -10.84 47.91 40.74
C SER A 308 -11.69 49.09 40.27
N THR A 309 -12.97 49.05 40.62
CA THR A 309 -13.86 50.23 40.56
C THR A 309 -15.05 49.99 41.49
N ASP A 310 -14.83 50.06 42.81
CA ASP A 310 -15.90 50.51 43.70
C ASP A 310 -15.37 51.13 45.00
N ARG A 311 -14.90 52.38 44.89
CA ARG A 311 -14.92 53.35 46.00
C ARG A 311 -15.10 54.72 45.37
N LEU A 312 -16.30 55.27 45.47
CA LEU A 312 -16.59 56.68 45.79
C LEU A 312 -17.98 57.08 45.25
N LYS A 313 -18.96 57.11 46.17
CA LYS A 313 -20.24 57.85 46.24
C LYS A 313 -21.17 56.93 47.05
N GLU A 314 -21.59 57.24 48.27
CA GLU A 314 -22.42 58.39 48.61
C GLU A 314 -22.10 58.94 50.01
N SER A 315 -22.05 60.28 50.08
CA SER A 315 -22.39 61.05 51.28
C SER A 315 -23.70 61.75 50.97
N SER A 316 -24.78 61.36 51.63
CA SER A 316 -25.93 62.19 52.07
C SER A 316 -26.94 61.30 52.79
#